data_AF-A0AA39HC64-F1
#
_entry.id   AF-A0AA39HC64-F1
#
_cell.length_a   1.000
_cell.length_b   1.000
_cell.length_c   1.000
_cell.angle_alpha   90.00
_cell.angle_beta   90.00
_cell.angle_gamma   90.00
#
_symmetry.space_group_name_H-M   'P 1'
#
loop_
_entity.id
_entity.type
_entity.pdbx_description
1 polymer ?
#
loop_
_entity_poly.entity_id
_entity_poly.type
_entity_poly.pdbx_seq_one_letter_code
_entity_poly.pdbx_strand_id
1 'polypeptide(L)'
;MNSSFEFGFELQGRGEVTSQDIAVGILIQPTDVPISWGIVCYILTFVFAVSSCLFHNIVSLNRFVAVTYACKYQQLFSKKNCITIIIAVVLCVSPVGAFFFAL
;
A
#
# COMPACT_ATOMS: atom_id res chain seq x y z
N MET A 1 3.08 -31.61 37.65
CA MET A 1 3.48 -30.25 37.21
C MET A 1 3.59 -30.34 35.70
N ASN A 2 2.47 -30.25 34.98
CA ASN A 2 1.81 -29.00 34.57
C ASN A 2 2.79 -28.01 33.95
N SER A 3 2.95 -28.09 32.64
CA SER A 3 3.27 -26.97 31.79
C SER A 3 2.16 -26.90 30.76
N SER A 4 1.10 -26.18 31.12
CA SER A 4 0.11 -25.67 30.17
C SER A 4 0.86 -25.18 28.94
N PHE A 5 0.67 -25.86 27.81
CA PHE A 5 0.99 -25.28 26.52
C PHE A 5 0.05 -24.08 26.34
N GLU A 6 0.47 -22.91 26.80
CA GLU A 6 -0.26 -21.67 26.63
C GLU A 6 0.03 -21.14 25.23
N PHE A 7 -0.83 -21.55 24.30
CA PHE A 7 -0.87 -21.06 22.94
C PHE A 7 -1.08 -19.53 22.96
N GLY A 8 0.00 -18.78 22.75
CA GLY A 8 -0.01 -17.30 22.78
C GLY A 8 1.30 -16.65 23.26
N PHE A 9 2.11 -17.33 24.08
CA PHE A 9 3.38 -16.77 24.58
C PHE A 9 4.48 -16.73 23.49
N GLU A 10 4.41 -17.62 22.50
CA GLU A 10 5.32 -17.67 21.33
C GLU A 10 5.09 -16.50 20.35
N LEU A 11 3.91 -15.88 20.36
CA LEU A 11 3.60 -14.72 19.50
C LEU A 11 3.97 -13.38 20.16
N GLN A 12 4.36 -13.39 21.44
CA GLN A 12 4.74 -12.19 22.17
C GLN A 12 6.24 -11.95 21.98
N GLY A 13 6.59 -11.43 20.80
CA GLY A 13 7.96 -11.24 20.35
C GLY A 13 8.85 -10.52 21.36
N ARG A 14 9.84 -11.24 21.90
CA ARG A 14 10.89 -10.72 22.80
C ARG A 14 12.05 -10.02 22.08
N GLY A 15 11.99 -9.90 20.75
CA GLY A 15 13.01 -9.24 19.94
C GLY A 15 14.28 -10.05 19.68
N GLU A 16 14.39 -11.26 20.23
CA GLU A 16 15.47 -12.22 19.96
C GLU A 16 14.92 -13.35 19.09
N VAL A 17 15.53 -13.60 17.93
CA VAL A 17 15.09 -14.63 16.97
C VAL A 17 15.39 -16.01 17.56
N THR A 18 14.37 -16.68 18.08
CA THR A 18 14.50 -18.02 18.66
C THR A 18 14.35 -19.08 17.55
N SER A 19 14.99 -20.24 17.70
CA SER A 19 14.88 -21.33 16.71
C SER A 19 13.44 -21.78 16.45
N GLN A 20 12.54 -21.58 17.41
CA GLN A 20 11.10 -21.83 17.28
C GLN A 20 10.43 -20.81 16.34
N ASP A 21 10.80 -19.53 16.39
CA ASP A 21 10.28 -18.50 15.47
C ASP A 21 10.66 -18.79 14.02
N ILE A 22 11.88 -19.30 13.81
CA ILE A 22 12.36 -19.74 12.49
C ILE A 22 11.56 -20.96 12.02
N ALA A 23 11.33 -21.96 12.88
CA ALA A 23 10.57 -23.15 12.53
C ALA A 23 9.10 -22.82 12.22
N VAL A 24 8.47 -21.97 13.03
CA VAL A 24 7.10 -21.49 12.83
C VAL A 24 7.01 -20.65 11.55
N GLY A 25 7.98 -19.78 11.29
CA GLY A 25 8.07 -19.00 10.05
C GLY A 25 8.16 -19.89 8.81
N ILE A 26 9.01 -20.92 8.83
CA ILE A 26 9.14 -21.88 7.71
C ILE A 26 7.86 -22.72 7.54
N LEU A 27 7.20 -23.11 8.63
CA LEU A 27 5.98 -23.91 8.60
C LEU A 27 4.76 -23.11 8.10
N ILE A 28 4.66 -21.84 8.48
CA ILE A 28 3.56 -20.94 8.08
C ILE A 28 3.78 -20.39 6.67
N GLN A 29 5.03 -20.30 6.21
CA GLN A 29 5.32 -19.80 4.86
C GLN A 29 4.70 -20.76 3.83
N PRO A 30 3.66 -20.34 3.09
CA PRO A 30 3.04 -21.18 2.09
C PRO A 30 4.10 -21.52 1.05
N THR A 31 4.39 -22.80 0.89
CA THR A 31 5.48 -23.29 0.04
C THR A 31 5.03 -23.47 -1.42
N ASP A 32 3.72 -23.44 -1.65
CA ASP A 32 3.07 -23.67 -2.94
C ASP A 32 2.27 -22.43 -3.42
N VAL A 33 2.81 -21.23 -3.19
CA VAL A 33 2.26 -20.02 -3.82
C VAL A 33 2.81 -19.88 -5.23
N PRO A 34 1.95 -19.82 -6.26
CA PRO A 34 2.41 -19.66 -7.62
C PRO A 34 3.09 -18.29 -7.78
N ILE A 35 4.22 -18.26 -8.47
CA ILE A 35 5.04 -17.06 -8.72
C ILE A 35 4.20 -15.92 -9.35
N SER A 36 3.21 -16.27 -10.17
CA SER A 36 2.27 -15.33 -10.77
C SER A 36 1.51 -14.50 -9.72
N TRP A 37 1.14 -15.09 -8.59
CA TRP A 37 0.42 -14.38 -7.52
C TRP A 37 1.31 -13.37 -6.82
N GLY A 38 2.57 -13.71 -6.57
CA GLY A 38 3.56 -12.79 -6.01
C GLY A 38 3.77 -11.56 -6.89
N ILE A 39 3.89 -11.76 -8.20
CA ILE A 39 4.02 -10.68 -9.19
C ILE A 39 2.78 -9.78 -9.18
N VAL A 40 1.58 -10.37 -9.21
CA VAL A 40 0.31 -9.60 -9.19
C VAL A 40 0.19 -8.78 -7.91
N CYS A 41 0.46 -9.38 -6.74
CA CYS A 41 0.43 -8.68 -5.46
C CYS A 41 1.44 -7.53 -5.41
N TYR A 42 2.65 -7.73 -5.95
CA TYR A 42 3.67 -6.69 -6.02
C TYR A 42 3.21 -5.51 -6.90
N ILE A 43 2.70 -5.78 -8.10
CA ILE A 43 2.20 -4.74 -9.03
C ILE A 43 1.05 -3.97 -8.39
N LEU A 44 0.08 -4.66 -7.77
CA LEU A 44 -1.03 -4.02 -7.07
C LEU A 44 -0.54 -3.12 -5.94
N THR A 45 0.38 -3.62 -5.11
CA THR A 45 0.94 -2.85 -3.99
C THR A 45 1.64 -1.60 -4.48
N PHE A 46 2.43 -1.71 -5.54
CA PHE A 46 3.10 -0.57 -6.16
C PHE A 46 2.11 0.48 -6.67
N VAL A 47 1.10 0.06 -7.44
CA VAL A 47 0.08 0.97 -8.00
C VAL A 47 -0.68 1.70 -6.90
N PHE A 48 -1.09 1.00 -5.84
CA PHE A 48 -1.79 1.62 -4.71
C PHE A 48 -0.88 2.54 -3.89
N ALA A 49 0.37 2.16 -3.65
CA ALA A 49 1.31 2.98 -2.89
C ALA A 49 1.56 4.32 -3.59
N VAL A 50 1.90 4.28 -4.89
CA VAL A 50 2.16 5.50 -5.68
C VAL A 50 0.89 6.35 -5.80
N SER A 51 -0.26 5.73 -6.03
CA SER A 51 -1.55 6.45 -6.05
C SER A 51 -1.84 7.15 -4.72
N SER A 52 -1.61 6.48 -3.59
CA SER A 52 -1.79 7.05 -2.25
C SER A 52 -0.87 8.26 -2.01
N CYS A 53 0.40 8.17 -2.43
CA CYS A 53 1.32 9.31 -2.38
C CYS A 53 0.81 10.50 -3.21
N LEU A 54 0.31 10.26 -4.42
CA LEU A 54 -0.23 11.32 -5.27
C LEU A 54 -1.50 11.94 -4.67
N PHE A 55 -2.41 11.13 -4.12
CA PHE A 55 -3.60 11.64 -3.45
C PHE A 55 -3.28 12.50 -2.23
N HIS A 56 -2.29 12.11 -1.41
CA HIS A 56 -1.83 12.96 -0.31
C HIS A 56 -1.31 14.31 -0.78
N ASN A 57 -0.53 14.32 -1.87
CA ASN A 57 -0.08 15.57 -2.48
C ASN A 57 -1.26 16.41 -2.98
N ILE A 58 -2.23 15.80 -3.68
CA ILE A 58 -3.42 16.50 -4.18
C ILE A 58 -4.28 17.07 -3.05
N VAL A 59 -4.49 16.32 -1.96
CA VAL A 59 -5.23 16.79 -0.78
C VAL A 59 -4.49 17.95 -0.10
N SER A 60 -3.16 17.88 0.00
CA SER A 60 -2.35 18.97 0.54
C SER A 60 -2.46 20.23 -0.32
N LEU A 61 -2.43 20.08 -1.66
CA LEU A 61 -2.63 21.16 -2.62
C LEU A 61 -4.05 21.74 -2.55
N ASN A 62 -5.06 20.90 -2.40
CA ASN A 62 -6.44 21.33 -2.21
C ASN A 62 -6.56 22.28 -1.00
N ARG A 63 -5.95 21.90 0.13
CA ARG A 63 -5.92 22.74 1.33
C ARG A 63 -5.11 24.03 1.13
N PHE A 64 -3.97 23.95 0.44
CA PHE A 64 -3.13 25.11 0.16
C PHE A 64 -3.85 26.14 -0.72
N VAL A 65 -4.44 25.70 -1.84
CA VAL A 65 -5.16 26.57 -2.79
C VAL A 65 -6.41 27.18 -2.16
N ALA A 66 -7.09 26.45 -1.28
CA ALA A 66 -8.23 26.98 -0.53
C ALA A 66 -7.86 28.20 0.31
N VAL A 67 -6.64 28.21 0.89
CA VAL A 67 -6.16 29.30 1.75
C VAL A 67 -5.55 30.44 0.94
N THR A 68 -4.71 30.14 -0.06
CA THR A 68 -3.96 31.17 -0.82
C THR A 68 -4.79 31.83 -1.92
N TYR A 69 -5.75 31.10 -2.52
CA TYR A 69 -6.50 31.57 -3.69
C TYR A 69 -8.00 31.26 -3.59
N ALA A 70 -8.66 31.72 -2.52
CA ALA A 70 -10.07 31.47 -2.24
C ALA A 70 -11.02 31.73 -3.44
N CYS A 71 -10.83 32.83 -4.19
CA CYS A 71 -11.69 33.17 -5.33
C CYS A 71 -11.52 32.25 -6.55
N LYS A 72 -10.35 31.62 -6.74
CA LYS A 72 -10.08 30.70 -7.86
C LYS A 72 -10.23 29.24 -7.49
N TYR A 73 -10.41 28.93 -6.20
CA TYR A 73 -10.55 27.58 -5.68
C TYR A 73 -11.68 26.81 -6.38
N GLN A 74 -12.84 27.42 -6.57
CA GLN A 74 -13.99 26.75 -7.20
C GLN A 74 -13.77 26.41 -8.68
N GLN A 75 -12.87 27.13 -9.38
CA GLN A 75 -12.51 26.81 -10.75
C GLN A 75 -11.48 25.69 -10.83
N LEU A 76 -10.54 25.63 -9.89
CA LEU A 76 -9.48 24.61 -9.88
C LEU A 76 -9.99 23.27 -9.32
N PHE A 77 -10.65 23.29 -8.16
CA PHE A 77 -11.21 22.12 -7.47
C PHE A 77 -12.74 22.07 -7.58
N SER A 78 -13.26 22.12 -8.82
CA SER A 78 -14.67 21.81 -9.09
C SER A 78 -14.91 20.29 -9.05
N LYS A 79 -16.16 19.86 -8.79
CA LYS A 79 -16.53 18.43 -8.76
C LYS A 79 -16.10 17.68 -10.03
N LYS A 80 -16.25 18.31 -11.20
CA LYS A 80 -15.85 17.74 -12.49
C LYS A 80 -14.33 17.55 -12.55
N ASN A 81 -13.56 18.57 -12.19
CA ASN A 81 -12.10 18.52 -12.19
C ASN A 81 -11.55 17.51 -11.17
N CYS A 82 -12.16 17.39 -9.98
CA CYS A 82 -11.75 16.39 -9.00
C CYS A 82 -11.89 14.97 -9.54
N ILE A 83 -13.01 14.66 -10.22
CA ILE A 83 -13.21 13.36 -10.86
C ILE A 83 -12.16 13.16 -11.97
N THR A 84 -11.91 14.18 -12.79
CA THR A 84 -10.87 14.13 -13.83
C THR A 84 -9.48 13.88 -13.24
N ILE A 85 -9.12 14.53 -12.13
CA ILE A 85 -7.83 14.35 -11.44
C ILE A 85 -7.71 12.91 -10.91
N ILE A 86 -8.76 12.36 -10.29
CA ILE A 86 -8.76 10.98 -9.78
C ILE A 86 -8.55 9.99 -10.93
N ILE A 87 -9.29 10.14 -12.03
CA ILE A 87 -9.17 9.29 -13.21
C ILE A 87 -7.76 9.40 -13.82
N ALA A 88 -7.22 10.63 -13.91
CA ALA A 88 -5.89 10.88 -14.46
C ALA A 88 -4.78 10.22 -13.62
N VAL A 89 -4.87 10.27 -12.29
CA VAL A 89 -3.91 9.62 -11.38
C VAL A 89 -3.94 8.10 -11.58
N VAL A 90 -5.13 7.49 -11.59
CA VAL A 90 -5.26 6.04 -11.76
C VAL A 90 -4.73 5.59 -13.13
N LEU A 91 -5.08 6.31 -14.20
CA LEU A 91 -4.62 6.00 -15.55
C LEU A 91 -3.12 6.21 -15.74
N CYS A 92 -2.51 7.18 -15.05
CA CYS A 92 -1.08 7.46 -15.17
C CYS A 92 -0.22 6.43 -14.42
N VAL A 93 -0.66 5.97 -13.25
CA VAL A 93 0.14 5.05 -12.40
C VAL A 93 0.06 3.60 -12.89
N SER A 94 -1.09 3.17 -13.41
CA SER A 94 -1.31 1.80 -13.89
C SER A 94 -0.26 1.30 -14.92
N PRO A 95 0.10 2.06 -15.99
CA PRO A 95 1.10 1.63 -16.96
C PRO A 95 2.53 1.65 -16.41
N VAL A 96 2.84 2.47 -15.40
CA VAL A 96 4.18 2.52 -14.79
C VAL A 96 4.49 1.20 -14.08
N GLY A 97 3.51 0.63 -13.37
CA GLY A 97 3.66 -0.69 -12.75
C GLY A 97 3.84 -1.82 -13.78
N ALA A 98 3.16 -1.74 -14.92
CA ALA A 98 3.31 -2.70 -16.01
C ALA A 98 4.66 -2.55 -16.74
N PHE A 99 5.13 -1.32 -16.95
CA PHE A 99 6.41 -1.03 -17.60
C PHE A 99 7.60 -1.50 -16.77
N PHE A 100 7.55 -1.34 -15.45
CA PHE A 100 8.60 -1.82 -14.54
C PHE A 100 8.76 -3.35 -14.54
N PHE A 101 7.74 -4.10 -14.94
CA PHE A 101 7.80 -5.56 -15.08
C PHE A 101 8.23 -6.00 -16.49
N ALA A 102 7.97 -5.18 -17.50
CA ALA A 102 8.32 -5.47 -18.89
C ALA A 102 9.80 -5.19 -19.23
N LEU A 103 10.52 -4.49 -18.35
CA LEU A 103 11.93 -4.10 -18.48
C LEU A 103 12.85 -5.02 -17.67
#